data_AF-A0A950QDL4-F1
#
_entry.id   AF-A0A950QDL4-F1
#
_cell.length_a   1.000
_cell.length_b   1.000
_cell.length_c   1.000
_cell.angle_alpha   90.00
_cell.angle_beta   90.00
_cell.angle_gamma   90.00
#
_symmetry.space_group_name_H-M   'P 1'
#
loop_
_entity.id
_entity.type
_entity.pdbx_description
1 polymer ?
#
loop_
_entity_poly.entity_id
_entity_poly.type
_entity_poly.pdbx_seq_one_letter_code
_entity_poly.pdbx_strand_id
1 'polypeptide(L)'
;RGRGMPPIDRNVAREMTTKTSQSFALGPEIEPGYFTHNGANEGFQGIFVGLTAAGRGVVVMTNSDDGLALADEVVHSVANAYGWPVLRSQPKTAIPLTAAAIRDVAGKYGSNTGGTNVTLAVTEAPGGHALSLRMSFNGHPAQLHAAQLYAEAPLRFFTLGGASLVFKRTADGRVGSVQIGNTVFERL
;
A
#
# COMPACT_ATOMS: atom_id res chain seq x y z
N ARG A 1 -14.07 8.67 31.26
CA ARG A 1 -12.76 7.96 31.38
C ARG A 1 -12.91 6.92 32.49
N GLY A 2 -12.71 5.64 32.20
CA GLY A 2 -12.92 4.55 33.16
C GLY A 2 -11.94 4.62 34.34
N ARG A 3 -12.46 4.49 35.57
CA ARG A 3 -11.71 4.58 36.84
C ARG A 3 -11.12 3.22 37.26
N GLY A 4 -10.44 2.53 36.33
CA GLY A 4 -9.76 1.26 36.60
C GLY A 4 -8.29 1.33 36.22
N MET A 5 -7.45 0.46 36.78
CA MET A 5 -6.10 0.26 36.27
C MET A 5 -6.21 -0.13 34.78
N PRO A 6 -5.44 0.51 33.88
CA PRO A 6 -5.47 0.14 32.48
C PRO A 6 -5.05 -1.34 32.33
N PRO A 7 -5.68 -2.10 31.42
CA PRO A 7 -5.37 -3.53 31.23
C PRO A 7 -3.93 -3.77 30.76
N ILE A 8 -3.22 -2.72 30.32
CA ILE A 8 -1.83 -2.75 29.90
C ILE A 8 -1.10 -1.62 30.62
N ASP A 9 0.04 -1.94 31.24
CA ASP A 9 0.92 -0.96 31.87
C ASP A 9 1.52 0.00 30.83
N ARG A 10 1.80 1.23 31.24
CA ARG A 10 2.31 2.27 30.33
C ARG A 10 3.66 1.90 29.71
N ASN A 11 4.54 1.23 30.44
CA ASN A 11 5.84 0.81 29.92
C ASN A 11 5.65 -0.32 28.90
N VAL A 12 4.77 -1.27 29.18
CA VAL A 12 4.42 -2.34 28.24
C VAL A 12 3.82 -1.74 26.95
N ALA A 13 2.89 -0.79 27.06
CA ALA A 13 2.32 -0.12 25.89
C ALA A 13 3.38 0.63 25.06
N ARG A 14 4.39 1.22 25.72
CA ARG A 14 5.53 1.86 25.05
C ARG A 14 6.39 0.83 24.33
N GLU A 15 6.71 -0.30 24.95
CA GLU A 15 7.47 -1.38 24.32
C GLU A 15 6.75 -1.94 23.10
N MET A 16 5.43 -2.19 23.22
CA MET A 16 4.58 -2.64 22.11
C MET A 16 4.52 -1.67 20.92
N THR A 17 4.82 -0.39 21.15
CA THR A 17 4.78 0.66 20.11
C THR A 17 6.17 1.24 19.80
N THR A 18 7.23 0.63 20.34
CA THR A 18 8.62 1.01 20.02
C THR A 18 9.14 0.09 18.93
N LYS A 19 9.56 0.69 17.82
CA LYS A 19 10.06 -0.02 16.64
C LYS A 19 11.27 -0.89 16.99
N THR A 20 11.18 -2.20 16.76
CA THR A 20 12.23 -3.19 17.05
C THR A 20 12.86 -3.79 15.79
N SER A 21 12.16 -3.70 14.65
CA SER A 21 12.64 -4.15 13.33
C SER A 21 12.35 -3.10 12.25
N GLN A 22 12.63 -3.43 10.98
CA GLN A 22 12.53 -2.49 9.83
C GLN A 22 11.28 -1.61 9.84
N SER A 23 10.10 -2.17 10.11
CA SER A 23 8.83 -1.44 10.20
C SER A 23 7.94 -1.86 11.37
N PHE A 24 8.29 -2.88 12.14
CA PHE A 24 7.43 -3.41 13.21
C PHE A 24 7.98 -3.18 14.62
N ALA A 25 7.06 -3.12 15.58
CA ALA A 25 7.29 -3.26 17.02
C ALA A 25 6.84 -4.66 17.50
N LEU A 26 6.44 -4.79 18.76
CA LEU A 26 5.89 -6.05 19.29
C LEU A 26 4.40 -6.16 18.97
N GLY A 27 4.10 -6.55 17.73
CA GLY A 27 2.75 -6.64 17.19
C GLY A 27 2.53 -5.65 16.05
N PRO A 28 2.36 -4.34 16.32
CA PRO A 28 2.00 -3.37 15.31
C PRO A 28 3.17 -2.97 14.40
N GLU A 29 2.83 -2.54 13.20
CA GLU A 29 3.66 -1.71 12.34
C GLU A 29 3.77 -0.30 12.92
N ILE A 30 4.95 0.31 12.82
CA ILE A 30 5.26 1.65 13.29
C ILE A 30 5.60 2.55 12.12
N GLU A 31 4.75 3.55 11.94
CA GLU A 31 4.89 4.58 10.92
C GLU A 31 5.14 5.94 11.57
N PRO A 32 5.67 6.93 10.83
CA PRO A 32 5.82 8.29 11.35
C PRO A 32 4.47 8.86 11.82
N GLY A 33 4.28 8.95 13.14
CA GLY A 33 3.12 9.57 13.77
C GLY A 33 1.94 8.62 14.11
N TYR A 34 2.00 7.35 13.71
CA TYR A 34 0.96 6.37 14.02
C TYR A 34 1.50 4.94 14.06
N PHE A 35 0.73 4.03 14.64
CA PHE A 35 0.96 2.59 14.60
C PHE A 35 -0.29 1.89 14.07
N THR A 36 -0.09 0.77 13.37
CA THR A 36 -1.17 0.07 12.66
C THR A 36 -0.94 -1.43 12.63
N HIS A 37 -1.98 -2.19 12.35
CA HIS A 37 -1.87 -3.57 11.89
C HIS A 37 -3.16 -3.92 11.17
N ASN A 38 -3.07 -4.73 10.12
CA ASN A 38 -4.24 -5.28 9.44
C ASN A 38 -4.49 -6.75 9.85
N GLY A 39 -5.65 -7.27 9.52
CA GLY A 39 -6.00 -8.66 9.73
C GLY A 39 -6.91 -9.15 8.63
N ALA A 40 -6.74 -10.40 8.25
CA ALA A 40 -7.58 -11.06 7.25
C ALA A 40 -7.88 -12.49 7.68
N ASN A 41 -9.12 -12.90 7.46
CA ASN A 41 -9.63 -14.25 7.50
C ASN A 41 -10.61 -14.42 6.32
N GLU A 42 -10.99 -15.65 5.99
CA GLU A 42 -11.99 -15.91 4.94
C GLU A 42 -13.29 -15.15 5.23
N GLY A 43 -13.66 -14.25 4.32
CA GLY A 43 -14.82 -13.38 4.40
C GLY A 43 -14.71 -12.22 5.38
N PHE A 44 -13.55 -11.98 6.01
CA PHE A 44 -13.40 -10.90 6.99
C PHE A 44 -12.04 -10.22 6.94
N GLN A 45 -12.05 -8.89 6.95
CA GLN A 45 -10.84 -8.10 7.00
C GLN A 45 -10.97 -6.89 7.90
N GLY A 46 -9.85 -6.37 8.38
CA GLY A 46 -9.86 -5.17 9.19
C GLY A 46 -8.49 -4.53 9.36
N ILE A 47 -8.52 -3.29 9.83
CA ILE A 47 -7.34 -2.50 10.16
C ILE A 47 -7.62 -1.69 11.41
N PHE A 48 -6.59 -1.48 12.22
CA PHE A 48 -6.63 -0.45 13.25
C PHE A 48 -5.48 0.53 13.06
N VAL A 49 -5.70 1.78 13.43
CA VAL A 49 -4.69 2.84 13.48
C VAL A 49 -4.77 3.54 14.82
N GLY A 50 -3.63 3.75 15.47
CA GLY A 50 -3.48 4.59 16.65
C GLY A 50 -2.47 5.72 16.43
N LEU A 51 -2.84 6.96 16.73
CA LEU A 51 -1.93 8.10 16.69
C LEU A 51 -1.04 8.14 17.94
N THR A 52 0.27 8.30 17.73
CA THR A 52 1.24 8.27 18.83
C THR A 52 1.14 9.46 19.79
N ALA A 53 0.76 10.64 19.28
CA ALA A 53 0.77 11.89 20.05
C ALA A 53 -0.58 12.30 20.67
N ALA A 54 -1.70 11.66 20.27
CA ALA A 54 -3.04 12.23 20.53
C ALA A 54 -4.03 11.31 21.26
N GLY A 55 -3.69 10.03 21.52
CA GLY A 55 -4.62 9.06 22.12
C GLY A 55 -5.89 8.86 21.29
N ARG A 56 -5.80 9.12 19.98
CA ARG A 56 -6.85 8.93 18.99
C ARG A 56 -6.52 7.73 18.14
N GLY A 57 -7.55 7.06 17.64
CA GLY A 57 -7.38 5.94 16.74
C GLY A 57 -8.71 5.60 16.08
N VAL A 58 -8.63 4.69 15.11
CA VAL A 58 -9.79 4.15 14.41
C VAL A 58 -9.57 2.65 14.24
N VAL A 59 -10.66 1.89 14.33
CA VAL A 59 -10.70 0.48 13.98
C VAL A 59 -11.79 0.34 12.94
N VAL A 60 -11.48 -0.31 11.82
CA VAL A 60 -12.46 -0.61 10.79
C VAL A 60 -12.44 -2.11 10.56
N MET A 61 -13.62 -2.73 10.61
CA MET A 61 -13.82 -4.14 10.36
C MET A 61 -14.84 -4.29 9.24
N THR A 62 -14.63 -5.31 8.42
CA THR A 62 -15.41 -5.57 7.22
C THR A 62 -15.64 -7.06 7.08
N ASN A 63 -16.79 -7.43 6.52
CA ASN A 63 -17.21 -8.80 6.26
C ASN A 63 -17.08 -9.12 4.76
N SER A 64 -15.90 -8.86 4.20
CA SER A 64 -15.58 -9.13 2.82
C SER A 64 -14.10 -9.49 2.69
N ASP A 65 -13.78 -10.39 1.78
CA ASP A 65 -12.40 -10.65 1.33
C ASP A 65 -11.79 -9.44 0.59
N ASP A 66 -12.61 -8.46 0.22
CA ASP A 66 -12.20 -7.20 -0.41
C ASP A 66 -12.26 -5.99 0.55
N GLY A 67 -12.39 -6.27 1.85
CA GLY A 67 -12.74 -5.28 2.84
C GLY A 67 -11.63 -4.29 3.21
N LEU A 68 -10.35 -4.63 3.05
CA LEU A 68 -9.21 -3.75 3.37
C LEU A 68 -9.18 -2.49 2.52
N ALA A 69 -9.52 -2.59 1.24
CA ALA A 69 -9.54 -1.42 0.35
C ALA A 69 -10.57 -0.39 0.83
N LEU A 70 -11.76 -0.85 1.22
CA LEU A 70 -12.77 0.00 1.83
C LEU A 70 -12.31 0.54 3.19
N ALA A 71 -11.73 -0.33 4.02
CA ALA A 71 -11.27 0.05 5.36
C ALA A 71 -10.22 1.16 5.31
N ASP A 72 -9.29 1.11 4.35
CA ASP A 72 -8.26 2.12 4.15
C ASP A 72 -8.85 3.49 3.74
N GLU A 73 -9.82 3.51 2.83
CA GLU A 73 -10.54 4.73 2.45
C GLU A 73 -11.31 5.35 3.63
N VAL A 74 -11.89 4.51 4.49
CA VAL A 74 -12.55 4.96 5.73
C VAL A 74 -11.53 5.58 6.69
N VAL A 75 -10.34 4.98 6.87
CA VAL A 75 -9.27 5.53 7.71
C VAL A 75 -8.86 6.92 7.21
N HIS A 76 -8.62 7.07 5.91
CA HIS A 76 -8.24 8.36 5.32
C HIS A 76 -9.37 9.40 5.45
N SER A 77 -10.62 8.98 5.27
CA SER A 77 -11.80 9.85 5.47
C SER A 77 -11.90 10.34 6.92
N VAL A 78 -11.65 9.47 7.90
CA VAL A 78 -11.57 9.84 9.33
C VAL A 78 -10.41 10.79 9.58
N ALA A 79 -9.22 10.52 9.04
CA ALA A 79 -8.06 11.39 9.18
C ALA A 79 -8.34 12.81 8.64
N ASN A 80 -9.01 12.91 7.49
CA ASN A 80 -9.46 14.19 6.92
C ASN A 80 -10.50 14.88 7.81
N ALA A 81 -11.56 14.17 8.21
CA ALA A 81 -12.67 14.73 8.99
C ALA A 81 -12.23 15.22 10.39
N TYR A 82 -11.26 14.54 11.00
CA TYR A 82 -10.77 14.86 12.34
C TYR A 82 -9.42 15.63 12.33
N GLY A 83 -8.96 16.07 11.16
CA GLY A 83 -7.76 16.90 11.01
C GLY A 83 -6.49 16.24 11.53
N TRP A 84 -6.32 14.94 11.29
CA TRP A 84 -5.11 14.23 11.71
C TRP A 84 -3.89 14.75 10.93
N PRO A 85 -2.70 14.82 11.55
CA PRO A 85 -1.51 15.34 10.87
C PRO A 85 -1.00 14.37 9.77
N VAL A 86 -1.35 13.09 9.89
CA VAL A 86 -0.95 11.96 9.05
C VAL A 86 -2.20 11.31 8.45
N LEU A 87 -2.03 10.43 7.46
CA LEU A 87 -3.11 9.65 6.81
C LEU A 87 -4.19 10.51 6.13
N ARG A 88 -3.92 11.79 5.91
CA ARG A 88 -4.81 12.64 5.11
C ARG A 88 -4.61 12.34 3.64
N SER A 89 -5.71 12.20 2.91
CA SER A 89 -5.68 12.04 1.46
C SER A 89 -4.99 13.24 0.83
N GLN A 90 -4.01 13.00 -0.03
CA GLN A 90 -3.35 14.04 -0.80
C GLN A 90 -3.84 13.98 -2.25
N PRO A 91 -4.41 15.07 -2.80
CA PRO A 91 -4.83 15.08 -4.18
C PRO A 91 -3.60 14.90 -5.09
N LYS A 92 -3.72 14.00 -6.06
CA LYS A 92 -2.73 13.80 -7.13
C LYS A 92 -3.35 14.06 -8.48
N THR A 93 -2.58 14.67 -9.37
CA THR A 93 -3.01 14.91 -10.75
C THR A 93 -2.59 13.72 -11.61
N ALA A 94 -3.53 13.19 -12.38
CA ALA A 94 -3.27 12.15 -13.36
C ALA A 94 -3.42 12.69 -14.78
N ILE A 95 -2.57 12.22 -15.69
CA ILE A 95 -2.69 12.45 -17.13
C ILE A 95 -3.44 11.28 -17.78
N PRO A 96 -4.22 11.51 -18.84
CA PRO A 96 -4.85 10.44 -19.60
C PRO A 96 -3.83 9.47 -20.19
N LEU A 97 -4.14 8.18 -20.16
CA LEU A 97 -3.32 7.16 -20.80
C LEU A 97 -3.75 6.93 -22.25
N THR A 98 -2.77 6.91 -23.15
CA THR A 98 -3.00 6.45 -24.52
C THR A 98 -2.87 4.93 -24.58
N ALA A 99 -3.55 4.30 -25.54
CA ALA A 99 -3.42 2.85 -25.75
C ALA A 99 -1.97 2.43 -26.07
N ALA A 100 -1.18 3.31 -26.69
CA ALA A 100 0.25 3.06 -26.92
C ALA A 100 1.04 3.03 -25.60
N ALA A 101 0.79 3.99 -24.69
CA ALA A 101 1.43 4.02 -23.39
C ALA A 101 1.07 2.80 -22.52
N ILE A 102 -0.20 2.38 -22.54
CA ILE A 102 -0.67 1.17 -21.85
C ILE A 102 0.12 -0.05 -22.34
N ARG A 103 0.18 -0.28 -23.65
CA ARG A 103 0.91 -1.41 -24.24
C ARG A 103 2.41 -1.40 -23.94
N ASP A 104 3.01 -0.20 -23.88
CA ASP A 104 4.44 -0.03 -23.66
C ASP A 104 4.86 -0.44 -22.25
N VAL A 105 4.06 -0.12 -21.23
CA VAL A 105 4.36 -0.48 -19.83
C VAL A 105 3.74 -1.81 -19.38
N ALA A 106 2.71 -2.31 -20.06
CA ALA A 106 2.09 -3.59 -19.73
C ALA A 106 3.08 -4.75 -19.89
N GLY A 107 3.17 -5.60 -18.87
CA GLY A 107 4.15 -6.68 -18.80
C GLY A 107 4.30 -7.26 -17.39
N LYS A 108 5.17 -8.25 -17.26
CA LYS A 108 5.59 -8.79 -15.97
C LYS A 108 6.99 -8.28 -15.64
N TYR A 109 7.21 -7.93 -14.39
CA TYR A 109 8.48 -7.45 -13.88
C TYR A 109 8.86 -8.24 -12.64
N GLY A 110 10.10 -8.70 -12.55
CA GLY A 110 10.58 -9.56 -11.47
C GLY A 110 11.74 -8.94 -10.70
N SER A 111 11.80 -9.21 -9.41
CA SER A 111 12.95 -8.92 -8.56
C SER A 111 13.11 -9.99 -7.49
N ASN A 112 14.34 -10.25 -7.04
CA ASN A 112 14.57 -11.07 -5.86
C ASN A 112 14.90 -10.15 -4.68
N THR A 113 14.04 -10.15 -3.67
CA THR A 113 14.21 -9.34 -2.46
C THR A 113 14.35 -10.26 -1.26
N GLY A 114 15.54 -10.33 -0.68
CA GLY A 114 15.79 -11.13 0.53
C GLY A 114 15.47 -12.61 0.38
N GLY A 115 15.70 -13.20 -0.80
CA GLY A 115 15.40 -14.60 -1.09
C GLY A 115 13.96 -14.86 -1.54
N THR A 116 13.10 -13.84 -1.57
CA THR A 116 11.73 -13.93 -2.10
C THR A 116 11.69 -13.42 -3.53
N ASN A 117 11.16 -14.23 -4.45
CA ASN A 117 10.88 -13.79 -5.81
C ASN A 117 9.59 -12.99 -5.82
N VAL A 118 9.68 -11.70 -6.15
CA VAL A 118 8.53 -10.80 -6.24
C VAL A 118 8.27 -10.51 -7.71
N THR A 119 7.03 -10.77 -8.16
CA THR A 119 6.58 -10.47 -9.52
C THR A 119 5.49 -9.40 -9.49
N LEU A 120 5.65 -8.38 -10.32
CA LEU A 120 4.65 -7.37 -10.62
C LEU A 120 4.04 -7.65 -11.99
N ALA A 121 2.75 -7.90 -12.04
CA ALA A 121 1.99 -7.97 -13.29
C ALA A 121 1.27 -6.64 -13.52
N VAL A 122 1.72 -5.90 -14.53
CA VAL A 122 1.08 -4.68 -15.00
C VAL A 122 0.25 -5.04 -16.22
N THR A 123 -1.06 -4.99 -16.09
CA THR A 123 -2.01 -5.39 -17.15
C THR A 123 -2.95 -4.25 -17.47
N GLU A 124 -3.45 -4.23 -18.70
CA GLU A 124 -4.61 -3.40 -19.05
C GLU A 124 -5.80 -3.80 -18.18
N ALA A 125 -6.45 -2.81 -17.58
CA ALA A 125 -7.64 -3.02 -16.76
C ALA A 125 -8.87 -3.26 -17.66
N PRO A 126 -9.92 -3.94 -17.14
CA PRO A 126 -11.18 -4.08 -17.86
C PRO A 126 -11.71 -2.70 -18.31
N GLY A 127 -12.03 -2.56 -19.60
CA GLY A 127 -12.46 -1.28 -20.20
C GLY A 127 -11.36 -0.50 -20.95
N GLY A 128 -10.10 -0.95 -20.90
CA GLY A 128 -9.05 -0.58 -21.87
C GLY A 128 -8.44 0.82 -21.76
N HIS A 129 -8.77 1.55 -20.69
CA HIS A 129 -8.29 2.92 -20.49
C HIS A 129 -7.47 3.11 -19.21
N ALA A 130 -7.21 2.03 -18.47
CA ALA A 130 -6.45 2.05 -17.23
C ALA A 130 -5.50 0.86 -17.16
N LEU A 131 -4.52 0.97 -16.26
CA LEU A 131 -3.60 -0.11 -15.93
C LEU A 131 -3.91 -0.63 -14.53
N SER A 132 -3.65 -1.91 -14.33
CA SER A 132 -3.82 -2.63 -13.08
C SER A 132 -2.50 -3.28 -12.70
N LEU A 133 -2.13 -3.21 -11.43
CA LEU A 133 -0.95 -3.81 -10.84
C LEU A 133 -1.37 -4.96 -9.92
N ARG A 134 -0.88 -6.17 -10.18
CA ARG A 134 -0.96 -7.30 -9.25
C ARG A 134 0.44 -7.71 -8.82
N MET A 135 0.58 -8.07 -7.55
CA MET A 135 1.82 -8.58 -6.98
C MET A 135 1.71 -10.07 -6.68
N SER A 136 2.82 -10.79 -6.83
CA SER A 136 2.95 -12.20 -6.43
C SER A 136 4.27 -12.43 -5.71
N PHE A 137 4.26 -13.30 -4.71
CA PHE A 137 5.42 -13.74 -3.95
C PHE A 137 5.65 -15.23 -4.20
N ASN A 138 6.82 -15.59 -4.71
CA ASN A 138 7.19 -16.97 -5.06
C ASN A 138 6.13 -17.65 -5.96
N GLY A 139 5.53 -16.89 -6.88
CA GLY A 139 4.49 -17.37 -7.79
C GLY A 139 3.06 -17.36 -7.22
N HIS A 140 2.89 -17.14 -5.92
CA HIS A 140 1.57 -17.02 -5.29
C HIS A 140 1.09 -15.57 -5.30
N PRO A 141 -0.14 -15.27 -5.75
CA PRO A 141 -0.69 -13.92 -5.68
C PRO A 141 -0.65 -13.38 -4.24
N ALA A 142 -0.25 -12.11 -4.10
CA ALA A 142 -0.44 -11.41 -2.84
C ALA A 142 -1.93 -11.39 -2.49
N GLN A 143 -2.26 -11.49 -1.21
CA GLN A 143 -3.62 -11.28 -0.69
C GLN A 143 -3.97 -9.79 -0.67
N LEU A 144 -3.76 -9.12 -1.80
CA LEU A 144 -4.02 -7.71 -2.04
C LEU A 144 -4.76 -7.59 -3.36
N HIS A 145 -5.72 -6.66 -3.43
CA HIS A 145 -6.40 -6.37 -4.69
C HIS A 145 -5.44 -5.83 -5.73
N ALA A 146 -5.85 -5.98 -6.98
CA ALA A 146 -5.15 -5.33 -8.07
C ALA A 146 -5.29 -3.81 -7.90
N ALA A 147 -4.17 -3.09 -7.81
CA ALA A 147 -4.18 -1.66 -7.66
C ALA A 147 -4.28 -1.00 -9.04
N GLN A 148 -5.22 -0.06 -9.21
CA GLN A 148 -5.23 0.76 -10.41
C GLN A 148 -4.00 1.69 -10.42
N LEU A 149 -3.35 1.76 -11.57
CA LEU A 149 -2.24 2.67 -11.83
C LEU A 149 -2.75 3.91 -12.55
N TYR A 150 -2.39 5.07 -12.00
CA TYR A 150 -2.64 6.38 -12.56
C TYR A 150 -1.33 6.95 -13.07
N ALA A 151 -1.31 7.47 -14.29
CA ALA A 151 -0.12 8.11 -14.84
C ALA A 151 0.00 9.54 -14.29
N GLU A 152 1.11 9.85 -13.64
CA GLU A 152 1.51 11.23 -13.32
C GLU A 152 2.30 11.85 -14.49
N ALA A 153 3.08 11.01 -15.18
CA ALA A 153 3.84 11.35 -16.38
C ALA A 153 4.02 10.08 -17.25
N PRO A 154 4.54 10.16 -18.50
CA PRO A 154 4.60 9.01 -19.41
C PRO A 154 5.25 7.72 -18.89
N LEU A 155 6.18 7.82 -17.94
CA LEU A 155 6.84 6.68 -17.29
C LEU A 155 6.78 6.74 -15.75
N ARG A 156 5.91 7.59 -15.20
CA ARG A 156 5.74 7.75 -13.75
C ARG A 156 4.28 7.54 -13.40
N PHE A 157 4.06 6.58 -12.52
CA PHE A 157 2.73 6.14 -12.14
C PHE A 157 2.60 6.10 -10.62
N PHE A 158 1.36 6.16 -10.15
CA PHE A 158 1.06 5.97 -8.74
C PHE A 158 -0.20 5.15 -8.55
N THR A 159 -0.36 4.60 -7.34
CA THR A 159 -1.63 4.04 -6.86
C THR A 159 -2.24 4.98 -5.83
N LEU A 160 -3.56 4.87 -5.59
CA LEU A 160 -4.21 5.63 -4.51
C LEU A 160 -3.71 5.20 -3.13
N GLY A 161 -3.30 3.94 -2.97
CA GLY A 161 -2.61 3.43 -1.78
C GLY A 161 -1.16 3.92 -1.61
N GLY A 162 -0.74 4.97 -2.32
CA GLY A 162 0.52 5.68 -2.07
C GLY A 162 1.76 5.15 -2.79
N ALA A 163 1.68 4.03 -3.51
CA ALA A 163 2.83 3.51 -4.25
C ALA A 163 3.22 4.44 -5.40
N SER A 164 4.52 4.61 -5.64
CA SER A 164 5.07 5.33 -6.79
C SER A 164 5.90 4.37 -7.63
N LEU A 165 5.63 4.33 -8.93
CA LEU A 165 6.29 3.46 -9.90
C LEU A 165 6.97 4.33 -10.95
N VAL A 166 8.25 4.04 -11.21
CA VAL A 166 9.02 4.73 -12.25
C VAL A 166 9.56 3.69 -13.23
N PHE A 167 9.01 3.71 -14.44
CA PHE A 167 9.47 2.85 -15.53
C PHE A 167 10.72 3.44 -16.18
N LYS A 168 11.66 2.58 -16.57
CA LYS A 168 12.89 2.99 -17.26
C LYS A 168 13.01 2.26 -18.58
N ARG A 169 13.50 2.99 -19.59
CA ARG A 169 13.77 2.42 -20.91
C ARG A 169 15.18 1.83 -20.98
N THR A 170 15.32 0.77 -21.75
CA THR A 170 16.59 0.22 -22.21
C THR A 170 17.15 1.05 -23.38
N ALA A 171 18.39 0.76 -23.78
CA ALA A 171 19.06 1.49 -24.88
C ALA A 171 18.34 1.34 -26.23
N ASP A 172 17.57 0.26 -26.42
CA ASP A 172 16.73 0.02 -27.61
C ASP A 172 15.38 0.78 -27.56
N GLY A 173 15.13 1.57 -26.51
CA GLY A 173 13.93 2.39 -26.36
C GLY A 173 12.71 1.68 -25.78
N ARG A 174 12.78 0.38 -25.46
CA ARG A 174 11.67 -0.34 -24.80
C ARG A 174 11.68 -0.12 -23.30
N VAL A 175 10.54 -0.27 -22.63
CA VAL A 175 10.49 -0.29 -21.16
C VAL A 175 11.12 -1.60 -20.66
N GLY A 176 12.26 -1.48 -19.98
CA GLY A 176 13.04 -2.62 -19.49
C GLY A 176 12.88 -2.90 -18.01
N SER A 177 12.50 -1.91 -17.20
CA SER A 177 12.33 -2.09 -15.76
C SER A 177 11.33 -1.12 -15.15
N VAL A 178 10.90 -1.43 -13.94
CA VAL A 178 10.09 -0.55 -13.09
C VAL A 178 10.71 -0.49 -11.70
N GLN A 179 10.78 0.71 -11.13
CA GLN A 179 11.29 0.95 -9.79
C GLN A 179 10.14 1.33 -8.85
N ILE A 180 10.08 0.69 -7.67
CA ILE A 180 9.16 1.03 -6.58
C ILE A 180 10.00 1.22 -5.31
N GLY A 181 9.97 2.43 -4.75
CA GLY A 181 10.88 2.80 -3.66
C GLY A 181 12.35 2.60 -4.10
N ASN A 182 13.07 1.75 -3.37
CA ASN A 182 14.47 1.42 -3.64
C ASN A 182 14.65 0.11 -4.44
N THR A 183 13.57 -0.60 -4.75
CA THR A 183 13.62 -1.89 -5.44
C THR A 183 13.38 -1.70 -6.93
N VAL A 184 14.25 -2.30 -7.74
CA VAL A 184 14.10 -2.37 -9.20
C VAL A 184 13.60 -3.76 -9.58
N PHE A 185 12.62 -3.79 -10.47
CA PHE A 185 12.04 -4.99 -11.06
C PHE A 185 12.33 -4.97 -12.56
N GLU A 186 13.08 -5.97 -13.02
CA GLU A 186 13.42 -6.12 -14.44
C GLU A 186 12.26 -6.77 -15.19
N ARG A 187 12.01 -6.34 -16.42
CA ARG A 187 10.98 -6.93 -17.27
C ARG A 187 11.36 -8.38 -17.60
N LEU A 188 10.38 -9.28 -17.49
CA LEU A 188 10.49 -10.71 -17.77
C LEU A 188 10.13 -11.05 -19.22
#